data_AF-A0A918XDK0-F1
#
_entry.id   AF-A0A918XDK0-F1
#
_cell.length_a   1.000
_cell.length_b   1.000
_cell.length_c   1.000
_cell.angle_alpha   90.00
_cell.angle_beta   90.00
_cell.angle_gamma   90.00
#
_symmetry.space_group_name_H-M   'P 1'
#
loop_
_entity.id
_entity.type
_entity.pdbx_description
1 polymer ?
#
loop_
_entity_poly.entity_id
_entity_poly.type
_entity_poly.pdbx_seq_one_letter_code
_entity_poly.pdbx_strand_id
1 'polypeptide(L)' 'MVREPLSADQIERGCALVALLRQARAGRTMVDVARCAGISVETLRKI' A
#
# COMPACT_ATOMS: atom_id res chain seq x y z
N MET A 1 -10.69 19.41 9.39
CA MET A 1 -9.44 18.91 9.99
C MET A 1 -8.40 18.83 8.88
N VAL A 2 -7.30 19.57 8.96
CA VAL A 2 -6.26 19.58 7.91
C VAL A 2 -5.29 18.44 8.21
N ARG A 3 -4.99 17.60 7.21
CA ARG A 3 -3.99 16.54 7.34
C ARG A 3 -2.60 17.19 7.23
N GLU A 4 -1.73 16.91 8.19
CA GLU A 4 -0.34 17.35 8.13
C GLU A 4 0.35 16.74 6.90
N PRO A 5 1.15 17.53 6.16
CA PRO A 5 1.89 17.02 5.02
C PRO A 5 2.92 15.98 5.47
N LEU A 6 3.14 14.97 4.63
CA LEU A 6 4.17 13.97 4.87
C LEU A 6 5.55 14.63 4.70
N SER A 7 6.46 14.34 5.63
CA SER A 7 7.88 14.61 5.47
C SER A 7 8.50 13.73 4.38
N ALA A 8 9.64 14.15 3.85
CA ALA A 8 10.36 13.39 2.80
C ALA A 8 10.68 11.95 3.24
N ASP A 9 11.12 11.77 4.49
CA ASP A 9 11.42 10.44 5.06
C ASP A 9 10.17 9.56 5.22
N GLN A 10 9.00 10.14 5.54
CA GLN A 10 7.75 9.39 5.54
C GLN A 10 7.34 8.95 4.12
N ILE A 11 7.58 9.78 3.11
CA ILE A 11 7.34 9.42 1.71
C ILE A 11 8.28 8.30 1.28
N GLU A 12 9.57 8.40 1.57
CA GLU A 12 10.56 7.39 1.22
C GLU A 12 10.24 6.02 1.85
N ARG A 13 9.91 6.00 3.15
CA ARG A 13 9.48 4.78 3.83
C ARG A 13 8.20 4.20 3.22
N GLY A 14 7.24 5.04 2.85
CA GLY A 14 6.03 4.64 2.14
C GLY A 14 6.36 3.96 0.80
N CYS A 15 7.20 4.58 -0.02
CA CYS A 15 7.65 4.04 -1.30
C CYS A 15 8.38 2.69 -1.13
N ALA A 16 9.26 2.57 -0.13
CA ALA A 16 9.98 1.33 0.17
C ALA A 16 9.01 0.20 0.59
N LEU A 17 8.03 0.51 1.45
CA LEU A 17 6.99 -0.44 1.86
C LEU A 17 6.20 -0.94 0.65
N VAL A 18 5.76 -0.03 -0.23
CA VAL A 18 4.99 -0.39 -1.43
C VAL A 18 5.80 -1.29 -2.36
N ALA A 19 7.10 -1.02 -2.54
CA ALA A 19 7.96 -1.87 -3.34
C ALA A 19 8.02 -3.31 -2.77
N LEU A 20 8.20 -3.44 -1.45
CA LEU A 20 8.22 -4.73 -0.76
C LEU A 20 6.88 -5.48 -0.90
N LEU A 21 5.75 -4.79 -0.71
CA LEU A 21 4.42 -5.40 -0.86
C LEU A 21 4.17 -5.88 -2.31
N ARG A 22 4.64 -5.13 -3.30
CA ARG A 22 4.55 -5.53 -4.73
C ARG A 22 5.36 -6.78 -5.03
N GLN A 23 6.54 -6.91 -4.44
CA GLN A 23 7.36 -8.11 -4.55
C GLN A 23 6.68 -9.30 -3.85
N ALA A 24 6.24 -9.11 -2.60
CA ALA A 24 5.59 -10.15 -1.80
C ALA A 24 4.28 -10.67 -2.43
N ARG A 25 3.58 -9.85 -3.22
CA ARG A 25 2.37 -10.24 -3.95
C ARG A 25 2.59 -11.46 -4.85
N ALA A 26 3.81 -11.70 -5.35
CA ALA A 26 4.21 -12.94 -6.04
C ALA A 26 3.20 -13.40 -7.13
N GLY A 27 2.73 -12.47 -7.97
CA GLY A 27 1.81 -12.76 -9.07
C GLY A 27 0.31 -12.81 -8.72
N ARG A 28 -0.06 -12.78 -7.43
CA ARG A 28 -1.47 -12.71 -7.00
C ARG A 28 -2.15 -11.44 -7.52
N THR A 29 -3.44 -11.50 -7.85
CA THR A 29 -4.16 -10.30 -8.29
C THR A 29 -4.36 -9.32 -7.13
N MET A 30 -4.59 -8.03 -7.42
CA MET A 30 -4.92 -7.06 -6.36
C MET A 30 -6.23 -7.41 -5.64
N VAL A 31 -7.17 -8.05 -6.36
CA VAL A 31 -8.45 -8.49 -5.80
C VAL A 31 -8.23 -9.60 -4.77
N ASP A 32 -7.39 -10.59 -5.10
CA ASP A 32 -7.09 -11.70 -4.18
C ASP A 32 -6.38 -11.22 -2.92
N VAL A 33 -5.39 -10.32 -3.07
CA VAL A 33 -4.69 -9.75 -1.92
C VAL A 33 -5.64 -8.96 -1.04
N ALA A 34 -6.48 -8.08 -1.62
CA ALA A 34 -7.43 -7.27 -0.87
C ALA A 34 -8.45 -8.15 -0.12
N ARG A 35 -8.96 -9.20 -0.79
CA ARG A 35 -9.87 -10.17 -0.19
C ARG A 35 -9.24 -10.91 0.99
N CYS A 36 -8.02 -11.43 0.82
CA CYS A 36 -7.31 -12.13 1.90
C CYS A 36 -6.97 -11.21 3.08
N ALA A 37 -6.70 -9.92 2.81
CA ALA A 37 -6.40 -8.93 3.84
C ALA A 37 -7.66 -8.30 4.48
N GLY A 38 -8.87 -8.63 4.00
CA GLY A 38 -10.12 -8.08 4.52
C GLY A 38 -10.30 -6.58 4.28
N ILE A 39 -9.68 -6.03 3.23
CA ILE A 39 -9.75 -4.61 2.86
C ILE A 39 -10.30 -4.42 1.44
N SER A 40 -10.73 -3.20 1.13
CA SER A 40 -11.12 -2.89 -0.25
C SER A 40 -9.90 -2.82 -1.17
N VAL A 41 -10.10 -3.13 -2.46
CA VAL A 41 -9.05 -2.97 -3.49
C VAL A 41 -8.59 -1.52 -3.59
N GLU A 42 -9.48 -0.56 -3.37
CA GLU A 42 -9.16 0.87 -3.34
C GLU A 42 -8.29 1.25 -2.14
N THR A 43 -8.51 0.64 -0.98
CA THR A 43 -7.61 0.79 0.18
C THR A 43 -6.23 0.25 -0.17
N LEU A 44 -6.15 -0.95 -0.76
CA LEU A 44 -4.89 -1.53 -1.19
C LEU A 44 -4.17 -0.71 -2.26
N ARG A 45 -4.89 0.00 -3.13
CA ARG A 45 -4.32 0.90 -4.15
C ARG A 45 -3.73 2.17 -3.55
N LYS A 46 -4.31 2.66 -2.45
CA LYS A 46 -3.88 3.87 -1.73
C LYS A 46 -2.70 3.63 -0.80
N ILE A 47 -2.46 2.37 -0.45
CA ILE A 47 -1.24 1.91 0.20
C ILE A 47 -0.15 1.89 -0.86
#